data_AF-A0A9E4VNB4-F1
#
_entry.id   AF-A0A9E4VNB4-F1
#
_cell.length_a   1.000
_cell.length_b   1.000
_cell.length_c   1.000
_cell.angle_alpha   90.00
_cell.angle_beta   90.00
_cell.angle_gamma   90.00
#
_symmetry.space_group_name_H-M   'P 1'
#
loop_
_entity.id
_entity.type
_entity.pdbx_description
1 polymer ?
#
loop_
_entity_poly.entity_id
_entity_poly.type
_entity_poly.pdbx_seq_one_letter_code
_entity_poly.pdbx_strand_id
1 'polypeptide(L)'
;MATQQTATPQAVGQITDAAKAFVNSLNAEQKAKALFEYMDGERVFWYYPPMNRHGLALRDMEPAQRELAMAVLASGLTPESYEQAKLIIEHEEVLGPLEKEKGIVSFRRDVELYYFTIFGEPGGKDPWGWRVEGHHISIHFSIMDDKVISTTPFFFGVNPAEVRKGPKNGLRILGGREDLAFDLM
;
A
#
# COMPACT_ATOMS: atom_id res chain seq x y z
N MET A 1 -1.82 -17.45 -21.66
CA MET A 1 -0.65 -16.66 -22.06
C MET A 1 0.05 -16.22 -20.79
N ALA A 2 1.33 -16.55 -20.61
CA ALA A 2 2.08 -16.11 -19.44
C ALA A 2 2.32 -14.60 -19.56
N THR A 3 1.76 -13.82 -18.65
CA THR A 3 2.09 -12.39 -18.49
C THR A 3 3.56 -12.31 -18.06
N GLN A 4 4.45 -11.97 -18.99
CA GLN A 4 5.81 -11.58 -18.66
C GLN A 4 5.74 -10.24 -17.93
N GLN A 5 5.82 -10.28 -16.61
CA GLN A 5 5.88 -9.11 -15.76
C GLN A 5 7.36 -8.72 -15.59
N THR A 6 7.96 -8.18 -16.65
CA THR A 6 9.25 -7.50 -16.54
C THR A 6 8.96 -6.01 -16.41
N ALA A 7 8.95 -5.50 -15.19
CA ALA A 7 9.23 -4.08 -14.99
C ALA A 7 10.55 -3.77 -15.72
N THR A 8 10.58 -2.71 -16.53
CA THR A 8 11.81 -2.31 -17.22
C THR A 8 12.89 -1.97 -16.20
N PRO A 9 14.21 -2.12 -16.51
CA PRO A 9 15.28 -1.75 -15.59
C PRO A 9 15.17 -0.31 -15.05
N GLN A 10 14.59 0.59 -15.87
CA GLN A 10 14.26 1.96 -15.48
C GLN A 10 13.24 2.04 -14.34
N ALA A 11 12.23 1.17 -14.33
CA ALA A 11 11.22 1.11 -13.28
C ALA A 11 11.81 0.62 -11.95
N VAL A 12 12.68 -0.39 -11.97
CA VAL A 12 13.36 -0.87 -10.75
C VAL A 12 14.31 0.17 -10.18
N GLY A 13 14.99 0.95 -11.03
CA GLY A 13 15.77 2.11 -10.60
C GLY A 13 14.92 3.12 -9.83
N GLN A 14 13.76 3.51 -10.37
CA GLN A 14 12.84 4.44 -9.71
C GLN A 14 12.32 3.92 -8.37
N ILE A 15 11.96 2.63 -8.29
CA ILE A 15 11.53 1.99 -7.05
C ILE A 15 12.66 2.00 -6.01
N THR A 16 13.89 1.71 -6.44
CA THR A 16 15.08 1.74 -5.58
C THR A 16 15.33 3.13 -5.01
N ASP A 17 15.29 4.15 -5.86
CA ASP A 17 15.55 5.54 -5.46
C ASP A 17 14.49 6.05 -4.47
N ALA A 18 13.21 5.76 -4.72
CA ALA A 18 12.12 6.09 -3.80
C ALA A 18 12.31 5.42 -2.42
N ALA A 19 12.62 4.13 -2.41
CA ALA A 19 12.85 3.39 -1.17
C ALA A 19 14.06 3.93 -0.39
N LYS A 20 15.19 4.21 -1.07
CA LYS A 20 16.37 4.82 -0.44
C LYS A 20 16.05 6.19 0.14
N ALA A 21 15.35 7.04 -0.60
CA ALA A 21 14.97 8.36 -0.12
C ALA A 21 14.11 8.28 1.14
N PHE A 22 13.11 7.39 1.15
CA PHE A 22 12.30 7.13 2.34
C PHE A 22 13.15 6.66 3.52
N VAL A 23 13.94 5.58 3.37
CA VAL A 23 14.78 5.04 4.46
C VAL A 23 15.77 6.07 5.01
N ASN A 24 16.36 6.90 4.14
CA ASN A 24 17.32 7.93 4.54
C ASN A 24 16.67 9.08 5.32
N SER A 25 15.37 9.30 5.16
CA SER A 25 14.62 10.31 5.91
C SER A 25 14.27 9.88 7.34
N LEU A 26 14.36 8.58 7.66
CA LEU A 26 13.92 8.03 8.93
C LEU A 26 14.97 8.16 10.04
N ASN A 27 14.52 8.47 11.25
CA ASN A 27 15.34 8.39 12.45
C ASN A 27 15.50 6.93 12.93
N ALA A 28 16.30 6.70 13.98
CA ALA A 28 16.59 5.35 14.46
C ALA A 28 15.35 4.58 14.95
N GLU A 29 14.43 5.24 15.66
CA GLU A 29 13.20 4.63 16.17
C GLU A 29 12.24 4.27 15.04
N GLN A 30 12.14 5.13 14.03
CA GLN A 30 11.34 4.88 12.83
C GLN A 30 11.92 3.74 12.00
N LYS A 31 13.25 3.68 11.84
CA LYS A 31 13.93 2.56 11.17
C LYS A 31 13.66 1.23 11.88
N ALA A 32 13.65 1.22 13.20
CA ALA A 32 13.33 0.01 13.97
C ALA A 32 11.89 -0.51 13.75
N LYS A 33 10.96 0.34 13.31
CA LYS A 33 9.60 -0.07 12.92
C LYS A 33 9.49 -0.43 11.43
N ALA A 34 10.25 0.23 10.57
CA ALA A 34 10.11 0.16 9.12
C ALA A 34 11.00 -0.90 8.46
N LEU A 35 12.14 -1.25 9.05
CA LEU A 35 13.16 -2.08 8.41
C LEU A 35 13.18 -3.49 9.00
N PHE A 36 13.17 -4.48 8.13
CA PHE A 36 13.31 -5.90 8.46
C PHE A 36 14.33 -6.55 7.54
N GLU A 37 14.90 -7.66 7.98
CA GLU A 37 15.72 -8.52 7.12
C GLU A 37 14.88 -9.08 5.97
N TYR A 38 15.50 -9.34 4.82
CA TYR A 38 14.75 -9.87 3.68
C TYR A 38 14.11 -11.23 4.00
N MET A 39 14.79 -12.11 4.73
CA MET A 39 14.26 -13.43 5.08
C MET A 39 13.41 -13.44 6.36
N ASP A 40 13.04 -12.27 6.89
CA ASP A 40 12.19 -12.18 8.07
C ASP A 40 10.79 -12.79 7.79
N GLY A 41 10.23 -13.49 8.78
CA GLY A 41 8.90 -14.08 8.70
C GLY A 41 7.80 -13.04 8.49
N GLU A 42 8.05 -11.80 8.92
CA GLU A 42 7.17 -10.66 8.68
C GLU A 42 6.92 -10.43 7.18
N ARG A 43 7.89 -10.72 6.31
CA ARG A 43 7.77 -10.50 4.86
C ARG A 43 6.64 -11.32 4.23
N VAL A 44 6.38 -12.52 4.75
CA VAL A 44 5.34 -13.42 4.23
C VAL A 44 4.06 -13.37 5.05
N PHE A 45 4.08 -12.66 6.18
CA PHE A 45 2.90 -12.42 6.99
C PHE A 45 2.03 -11.35 6.31
N TRP A 46 0.80 -11.68 5.95
CA TRP A 46 -0.19 -10.71 5.53
C TRP A 46 -1.56 -11.16 6.03
N TYR A 47 -2.36 -10.19 6.47
CA TYR A 47 -3.67 -10.44 7.05
C TYR A 47 -4.53 -9.21 6.84
N TYR A 48 -5.52 -9.25 5.95
CA TYR A 48 -6.31 -8.03 5.64
C TYR A 48 -7.21 -7.52 6.80
N PRO A 49 -7.77 -8.36 7.70
CA PRO A 49 -8.62 -7.87 8.77
C PRO A 49 -7.89 -6.93 9.75
N PRO A 50 -8.62 -6.09 10.50
CA PRO A 50 -8.04 -5.13 11.44
C PRO A 50 -7.19 -5.82 12.52
N MET A 51 -5.94 -5.38 12.66
CA MET A 51 -5.03 -5.79 13.74
C MET A 51 -3.94 -4.73 13.94
N ASN A 52 -3.17 -4.83 15.03
CA ASN A 52 -1.91 -4.11 15.15
C ASN A 52 -0.92 -4.70 14.12
N ARG A 53 -0.32 -3.84 13.30
CA ARG A 53 0.61 -4.24 12.23
C ARG A 53 2.02 -3.78 12.52
N HIS A 54 2.99 -4.51 11.97
CA HIS A 54 4.36 -4.04 11.86
C HIS A 54 4.52 -3.08 10.66
N GLY A 55 5.62 -2.34 10.65
CA GLY A 55 5.83 -1.23 9.73
C GLY A 55 5.66 0.13 10.41
N LEU A 56 6.14 1.17 9.73
CA LEU A 56 5.97 2.54 10.18
C LEU A 56 4.66 3.10 9.63
N ALA A 57 3.75 3.47 10.54
CA ALA A 57 2.49 4.10 10.18
C ALA A 57 2.70 5.55 9.70
N LEU A 58 1.92 6.01 8.73
CA LEU A 58 1.91 7.43 8.30
C LEU A 58 1.71 8.39 9.48
N ARG A 59 0.93 7.98 10.49
CA ARG A 59 0.70 8.76 11.72
C ARG A 59 1.99 9.11 12.45
N ASP A 60 2.96 8.20 12.43
CA ASP A 60 4.23 8.32 13.15
C ASP A 60 5.34 8.95 12.27
N MET A 61 4.96 9.59 11.15
CA MET A 61 5.85 10.25 10.20
C MET A 61 5.61 11.76 10.15
N GLU A 62 6.70 12.52 9.99
CA GLU A 62 6.63 13.94 9.64
C GLU A 62 6.08 14.14 8.22
N PRO A 63 5.52 15.32 7.87
CA PRO A 63 4.94 15.57 6.55
C PRO A 63 5.87 15.22 5.38
N ALA A 64 7.15 15.59 5.45
CA ALA A 64 8.12 15.28 4.40
C ALA A 64 8.39 13.76 4.26
N GLN A 65 8.30 13.00 5.35
CA GLN A 65 8.47 11.55 5.33
C GLN A 65 7.23 10.86 4.75
N ARG A 66 6.03 11.40 4.99
CA ARG A 66 4.77 10.90 4.39
C ARG A 66 4.81 11.02 2.87
N GLU A 67 5.30 12.14 2.34
CA GLU A 67 5.48 12.31 0.88
C GLU A 67 6.44 11.25 0.31
N LEU A 68 7.55 10.98 0.99
CA LEU A 68 8.51 9.95 0.59
C LEU A 68 7.92 8.54 0.68
N ALA A 69 7.13 8.25 1.71
CA ALA A 69 6.42 6.97 1.85
C ALA A 69 5.44 6.79 0.68
N MET A 70 4.62 7.81 0.38
CA MET A 70 3.70 7.77 -0.75
C MET A 70 4.41 7.66 -2.10
N ALA A 71 5.63 8.22 -2.23
CA ALA A 71 6.48 8.01 -3.41
C ALA A 71 6.94 6.54 -3.56
N VAL A 72 7.21 5.83 -2.45
CA VAL A 72 7.46 4.37 -2.50
C VAL A 72 6.24 3.65 -3.06
N LEU A 73 5.04 3.94 -2.55
CA LEU A 73 3.80 3.34 -3.05
C LEU A 73 3.59 3.65 -4.55
N ALA A 74 3.79 4.90 -4.96
CA ALA A 74 3.65 5.33 -6.35
C ALA A 74 4.63 4.61 -7.28
N SER A 75 5.86 4.33 -6.82
CA SER A 75 6.91 3.73 -7.64
C SER A 75 6.58 2.33 -8.17
N GLY A 76 5.71 1.59 -7.47
CA GLY A 76 5.25 0.26 -7.89
C GLY A 76 3.94 0.25 -8.70
N LEU A 77 3.31 1.40 -8.90
CA LEU A 77 1.95 1.48 -9.43
C LEU A 77 1.88 2.30 -10.72
N THR A 78 0.90 1.99 -11.57
CA THR A 78 0.51 2.90 -12.65
C THR A 78 -0.14 4.16 -12.04
N PRO A 79 -0.17 5.30 -12.76
CA PRO A 79 -0.86 6.50 -12.28
C PRO A 79 -2.31 6.24 -11.83
N GLU A 80 -3.02 5.40 -12.58
CA GLU A 80 -4.39 4.99 -12.25
C GLU A 80 -4.47 4.16 -10.96
N SER A 81 -3.61 3.14 -10.80
CA SER A 81 -3.62 2.31 -9.60
C SER A 81 -3.14 3.07 -8.36
N TYR A 82 -2.25 4.04 -8.53
CA TYR A 82 -1.82 4.94 -7.46
C TYR A 82 -2.96 5.86 -7.02
N GLU A 83 -3.72 6.43 -7.95
CA GLU A 83 -4.92 7.22 -7.62
C GLU A 83 -5.94 6.37 -6.87
N GLN A 84 -6.19 5.13 -7.31
CA GLN A 84 -7.06 4.19 -6.60
C GLN A 84 -6.57 3.94 -5.16
N ALA A 85 -5.27 3.73 -4.96
CA ALA A 85 -4.71 3.52 -3.63
C ALA A 85 -4.94 4.72 -2.70
N LYS A 86 -4.71 5.96 -3.18
CA LYS A 86 -5.00 7.17 -2.41
C LYS A 86 -6.47 7.30 -2.06
N LEU A 87 -7.35 7.09 -3.03
CA LEU A 87 -8.80 7.14 -2.81
C LEU A 87 -9.25 6.09 -1.79
N ILE A 88 -8.66 4.89 -1.79
CA ILE A 88 -8.93 3.85 -0.79
C ILE A 88 -8.51 4.29 0.60
N ILE A 89 -7.32 4.90 0.74
CA ILE A 89 -6.84 5.45 2.01
C ILE A 89 -7.81 6.51 2.53
N GLU A 90 -8.17 7.48 1.70
CA GLU A 90 -9.14 8.53 2.03
C GLU A 90 -10.55 8.00 2.32
N HIS A 91 -10.89 6.81 1.80
CA HIS A 91 -12.23 6.24 1.94
C HIS A 91 -12.57 5.87 3.38
N GLU A 92 -11.57 5.74 4.26
CA GLU A 92 -11.79 5.56 5.70
C GLU A 92 -12.62 6.73 6.29
N GLU A 93 -12.47 7.96 5.77
CA GLU A 93 -13.25 9.13 6.18
C GLU A 93 -14.71 9.10 5.70
N VAL A 94 -15.00 8.31 4.66
CA VAL A 94 -16.37 8.08 4.19
C VAL A 94 -17.01 6.95 4.98
N LEU A 95 -16.29 5.83 5.14
CA LEU A 95 -16.83 4.62 5.75
C LEU A 95 -17.11 4.81 7.25
N GLY A 96 -16.24 5.50 7.98
CA GLY A 96 -16.41 5.69 9.43
C GLY A 96 -17.72 6.36 9.83
N PRO A 97 -18.09 7.52 9.26
CA PRO A 97 -19.39 8.14 9.49
C PRO A 97 -20.57 7.24 9.11
N LEU A 98 -20.46 6.50 8.00
CA LEU A 98 -21.52 5.58 7.55
C LEU A 98 -21.72 4.41 8.52
N GLU A 99 -20.65 3.83 9.04
CA GLU A 99 -20.70 2.77 10.06
C GLU A 99 -21.33 3.28 11.35
N LYS A 100 -20.91 4.47 11.81
CA LYS A 100 -21.45 5.11 13.01
C LYS A 100 -22.95 5.38 12.90
N GLU A 101 -23.42 5.86 11.76
CA GLU A 101 -24.85 6.10 11.51
C GLU A 101 -25.67 4.81 11.55
N LYS A 102 -25.08 3.69 11.10
CA LYS A 102 -25.69 2.35 11.18
C LYS A 102 -25.60 1.71 12.57
N GLY A 103 -25.01 2.39 13.56
CA GLY A 103 -24.77 1.85 14.90
C GLY A 103 -23.73 0.72 14.93
N ILE A 104 -22.88 0.62 13.91
CA ILE A 104 -21.81 -0.39 13.86
C ILE A 104 -20.68 0.09 14.76
N VAL A 105 -20.38 -0.70 15.80
CA VAL A 105 -19.19 -0.49 16.65
C VAL A 105 -18.02 -1.22 16.00
N SER A 106 -17.05 -0.45 15.51
CA SER A 106 -15.86 -0.95 14.83
C SER A 106 -14.59 -0.31 15.42
N PHE A 107 -13.43 -0.73 14.94
CA PHE A 107 -12.17 -0.06 15.22
C PHE A 107 -12.17 1.36 14.65
N ARG A 108 -11.26 2.20 15.14
CA ARG A 108 -11.14 3.58 14.65
C ARG A 108 -10.67 3.55 13.19
N ARG A 109 -11.49 4.15 12.32
CA ARG A 109 -11.16 4.48 10.93
C ARG A 109 -10.18 5.65 10.93
N ASP A 110 -9.02 5.47 10.30
CA ASP A 110 -7.95 6.46 10.34
C ASP A 110 -7.09 6.33 9.08
N VAL A 111 -7.02 7.42 8.30
CA VAL A 111 -6.25 7.51 7.05
C VAL A 111 -4.74 7.42 7.31
N GLU A 112 -4.29 7.66 8.54
CA GLU A 112 -2.87 7.63 8.91
C GLU A 112 -2.42 6.24 9.42
N LEU A 113 -3.33 5.26 9.50
CA LEU A 113 -3.01 3.87 9.87
C LEU A 113 -2.74 2.97 8.65
N TYR A 114 -1.91 3.50 7.74
CA TYR A 114 -1.27 2.76 6.66
C TYR A 114 0.23 2.68 6.94
N TYR A 115 0.78 1.49 6.77
CA TYR A 115 2.09 1.08 7.28
C TYR A 115 3.03 0.78 6.13
N PHE A 116 4.25 1.30 6.25
CA PHE A 116 5.31 1.13 5.27
C PHE A 116 6.43 0.28 5.87
N THR A 117 6.86 -0.73 5.12
CA THR A 117 7.90 -1.67 5.53
C THR A 117 8.87 -1.89 4.38
N ILE A 118 10.18 -1.90 4.66
CA ILE A 118 11.25 -2.27 3.75
C ILE A 118 11.90 -3.56 4.27
N PHE A 119 12.12 -4.52 3.37
CA PHE A 119 12.75 -5.80 3.63
C PHE A 119 14.10 -5.85 2.92
N GLY A 120 15.20 -6.02 3.65
CA GLY A 120 16.56 -5.99 3.10
C GLY A 120 17.02 -4.58 2.71
N GLU A 121 18.10 -4.51 1.93
CA GLU A 121 18.72 -3.24 1.51
C GLU A 121 18.28 -2.85 0.09
N PRO A 122 17.59 -1.71 -0.10
CA PRO A 122 17.20 -1.25 -1.43
C PRO A 122 18.39 -1.09 -2.38
N GLY A 123 18.36 -1.81 -3.51
CA GLY A 123 19.41 -1.77 -4.52
C GLY A 123 20.75 -2.38 -4.07
N GLY A 124 20.74 -3.20 -3.02
CA GLY A 124 21.86 -4.05 -2.64
C GLY A 124 22.08 -5.20 -3.64
N LYS A 125 23.05 -6.07 -3.33
CA LYS A 125 23.33 -7.28 -4.14
C LYS A 125 22.34 -8.41 -3.88
N ASP A 126 21.77 -8.43 -2.67
CA ASP A 126 20.80 -9.42 -2.24
C ASP A 126 19.37 -8.95 -2.57
N PRO A 127 18.39 -9.87 -2.59
CA PRO A 127 17.00 -9.49 -2.77
C PRO A 127 16.53 -8.51 -1.69
N TRP A 128 15.64 -7.61 -2.09
CA TRP A 128 14.99 -6.66 -1.20
C TRP A 128 13.53 -6.49 -1.59
N GLY A 129 12.76 -5.77 -0.79
CA GLY A 129 11.37 -5.50 -1.10
C GLY A 129 10.77 -4.41 -0.24
N TRP A 130 9.53 -4.06 -0.54
CA TRP A 130 8.75 -3.15 0.27
C TRP A 130 7.29 -3.58 0.29
N ARG A 131 6.63 -3.27 1.40
CA ARG A 131 5.21 -3.56 1.60
C ARG A 131 4.50 -2.32 2.13
N VAL A 132 3.30 -2.09 1.61
CA VAL A 132 2.35 -1.11 2.12
C VAL A 132 1.08 -1.84 2.51
N GLU A 133 0.70 -1.71 3.78
CA GLU A 133 -0.51 -2.33 4.32
C GLU A 133 -1.39 -1.34 5.07
N GLY A 134 -2.70 -1.56 4.98
CA GLY A 134 -3.72 -0.92 5.80
C GLY A 134 -4.99 -1.75 5.72
N HIS A 135 -6.08 -1.27 6.33
CA HIS A 135 -7.31 -2.05 6.41
C HIS A 135 -7.89 -2.47 5.03
N HIS A 136 -7.59 -1.72 3.97
CA HIS A 136 -8.09 -1.98 2.61
C HIS A 136 -7.01 -2.04 1.52
N ILE A 137 -5.73 -2.03 1.90
CA ILE A 137 -4.60 -2.15 0.97
C ILE A 137 -3.63 -3.18 1.53
N SER A 138 -3.16 -4.09 0.68
CA SER A 138 -1.95 -4.89 0.95
C SER A 138 -1.22 -5.06 -0.38
N ILE A 139 -0.14 -4.30 -0.55
CA ILE A 139 0.72 -4.33 -1.73
C ILE A 139 2.13 -4.68 -1.28
N HIS A 140 2.72 -5.68 -1.90
CA HIS A 140 4.06 -6.14 -1.59
C HIS A 140 4.86 -6.39 -2.85
N PHE A 141 6.03 -5.79 -2.94
CA PHE A 141 6.99 -5.98 -4.02
C PHE A 141 8.24 -6.65 -3.48
N SER A 142 8.71 -7.68 -4.19
CA SER A 142 10.03 -8.27 -4.02
C SER A 142 10.84 -8.03 -5.29
N ILE A 143 12.09 -7.63 -5.11
CA ILE A 143 13.00 -7.16 -6.15
C ILE A 143 14.34 -7.87 -5.99
N MET A 144 14.93 -8.29 -7.10
CA MET A 144 16.27 -8.85 -7.18
C MET A 144 16.92 -8.35 -8.46
N ASP A 145 18.14 -7.84 -8.35
CA ASP A 145 18.84 -7.16 -9.43
C ASP A 145 17.98 -6.02 -10.04
N ASP A 146 17.76 -6.07 -11.35
CA ASP A 146 16.97 -5.12 -12.13
C ASP A 146 15.53 -5.59 -12.38
N LYS A 147 15.03 -6.55 -11.57
CA LYS A 147 13.72 -7.19 -11.78
C LYS A 147 12.85 -7.18 -10.54
N VAL A 148 11.57 -6.89 -10.76
CA VAL A 148 10.50 -7.25 -9.81
C VAL A 148 10.27 -8.75 -9.95
N ILE A 149 10.55 -9.51 -8.89
CA ILE A 149 10.42 -10.97 -8.87
C ILE A 149 9.07 -11.44 -8.29
N SER A 150 8.37 -10.58 -7.54
CA SER A 150 7.00 -10.85 -7.07
C SER A 150 6.27 -9.55 -6.72
N THR A 151 4.96 -9.54 -6.96
CA THR A 151 4.04 -8.48 -6.55
C THR A 151 2.90 -9.02 -5.66
N THR A 152 3.18 -10.00 -4.79
CA THR A 152 2.16 -10.67 -3.98
C THR A 152 2.35 -10.48 -2.47
N PRO A 153 1.28 -10.15 -1.72
CA PRO A 153 -0.07 -9.84 -2.20
C PRO A 153 -0.16 -8.51 -2.95
N PHE A 154 -1.15 -8.42 -3.86
CA PHE A 154 -1.64 -7.16 -4.42
C PHE A 154 -3.15 -7.12 -4.19
N PHE A 155 -3.56 -6.34 -3.20
CA PHE A 155 -4.94 -6.28 -2.74
C PHE A 155 -5.40 -4.83 -2.62
N PHE A 156 -6.55 -4.56 -3.25
CA PHE A 156 -7.36 -3.38 -3.05
C PHE A 156 -8.75 -3.81 -2.61
N GLY A 157 -9.19 -3.32 -1.45
CA GLY A 157 -10.55 -3.41 -0.97
C GLY A 157 -11.20 -2.04 -0.97
N VAL A 158 -12.50 -1.99 -1.19
CA VAL A 158 -13.28 -0.75 -1.09
C VAL A 158 -14.60 -1.05 -0.40
N ASN A 159 -14.90 -0.33 0.67
CA ASN A 159 -16.18 -0.39 1.35
C ASN A 159 -16.61 1.03 1.77
N PRO A 160 -17.80 1.51 1.38
CA PRO A 160 -18.72 0.89 0.42
C PRO A 160 -18.16 0.90 -1.00
N ALA A 161 -18.49 -0.10 -1.83
CA ALA A 161 -18.08 -0.19 -3.24
C ALA A 161 -18.60 1.00 -4.08
N GLU A 162 -19.79 1.50 -3.73
CA GLU A 162 -20.37 2.74 -4.24
C GLU A 162 -20.78 3.62 -3.07
N VAL A 163 -20.36 4.88 -3.08
CA VAL A 163 -20.84 5.87 -2.11
C VAL A 163 -22.23 6.35 -2.51
N ARG A 164 -23.24 6.12 -1.66
CA ARG A 164 -24.65 6.46 -1.99
C ARG A 164 -25.18 7.76 -1.39
N LYS A 165 -24.35 8.49 -0.63
CA LYS A 165 -24.73 9.75 0.00
C LYS A 165 -23.52 10.57 0.44
N GLY A 166 -23.75 11.86 0.70
CA GLY A 166 -22.70 12.81 1.11
C GLY A 166 -21.90 13.38 -0.08
N PRO A 167 -20.82 14.11 0.20
CA PRO A 167 -20.07 14.85 -0.83
C PRO A 167 -19.45 13.97 -1.92
N LYS A 168 -19.10 12.71 -1.59
CA LYS A 168 -18.52 11.74 -2.54
C LYS A 168 -19.57 10.84 -3.19
N ASN A 169 -20.86 11.21 -3.20
CA ASN A 169 -21.94 10.41 -3.80
C ASN A 169 -21.65 10.02 -5.26
N GLY A 170 -21.90 8.76 -5.62
CA GLY A 170 -21.61 8.18 -6.93
C GLY A 170 -20.17 7.68 -7.12
N LEU A 171 -19.28 7.87 -6.14
CA LEU A 171 -17.90 7.40 -6.25
C LEU A 171 -17.85 5.86 -6.23
N ARG A 172 -17.26 5.27 -7.29
CA ARG A 172 -16.94 3.84 -7.44
C ARG A 172 -15.45 3.66 -7.75
N ILE A 173 -14.62 3.57 -6.71
CA ILE A 173 -13.14 3.57 -6.84
C ILE A 173 -12.64 2.40 -7.72
N LEU A 174 -13.24 1.22 -7.57
CA LEU A 174 -12.91 0.03 -8.36
C LEU A 174 -13.99 -0.31 -9.41
N GLY A 175 -14.84 0.66 -9.78
CA GLY A 175 -16.00 0.43 -10.63
C GLY A 175 -15.67 -0.22 -11.98
N GLY A 176 -14.60 0.22 -12.65
CA GLY A 176 -14.19 -0.39 -13.92
C GLY A 176 -13.75 -1.85 -13.80
N ARG A 177 -13.12 -2.24 -12.66
CA ARG A 177 -12.75 -3.64 -12.40
C ARG A 177 -13.98 -4.49 -12.06
N GLU A 178 -14.91 -3.91 -11.30
CA GLU A 178 -16.19 -4.53 -10.96
C GLU A 178 -17.03 -4.78 -12.21
N ASP A 179 -17.21 -3.77 -13.07
CA ASP A 179 -18.00 -3.84 -14.30
C ASP A 179 -17.43 -4.89 -15.27
N LEU A 180 -16.10 -4.88 -15.48
CA LEU A 180 -15.44 -5.89 -16.30
C LEU A 180 -15.62 -7.31 -15.75
N ALA A 181 -15.60 -7.48 -14.42
CA ALA A 181 -15.83 -8.79 -13.82
C ALA A 181 -17.27 -9.29 -14.08
N PHE A 182 -18.26 -8.40 -14.05
CA PHE A 182 -19.64 -8.73 -14.42
C PHE A 182 -19.80 -9.06 -15.91
N ASP A 183 -19.09 -8.34 -16.80
CA ASP A 183 -19.12 -8.61 -18.24
C ASP A 183 -18.51 -9.97 -18.63
N LEU A 184 -17.66 -10.55 -17.76
CA LEU A 184 -16.99 -11.83 -17.98
C LEU A 184 -17.74 -13.04 -17.40
N MET A 185 -18.90 -12.84 -16.74
CA MET A 185 -19.77 -13.90 -16.22
C MET A 185 -20.86 -14.29 -17.20
#